data_AF-A0A9D4WLH3-F1
#
_entry.id   AF-A0A9D4WLH3-F1
#
_cell.length_a   1.000
_cell.length_b   1.000
_cell.length_c   1.000
_cell.angle_alpha   90.00
_cell.angle_beta   90.00
_cell.angle_gamma   90.00
#
_symmetry.space_group_name_H-M   'P 1'
#
loop_
_entity.id
_entity.type
_entity.pdbx_description
1 polymer ?
#
loop_
_entity_poly.entity_id
_entity_poly.type
_entity_poly.pdbx_seq_one_letter_code
_entity_poly.pdbx_strand_id
1 'polypeptide(L)'
;MLDMVRSMMSHADLPNSFWGHALLTTAYTFNRVPSKKVEKTPYEIWSGISGRKVELEEIQESQSIDAPMEELEQETQVVVEEQPA
;
A
#
# COMPACT_ATOMS: atom_id res chain seq x y z
N MET A 1 6.57 3.60 -13.20
CA MET A 1 6.37 3.21 -11.78
C MET A 1 6.65 4.36 -10.82
N LEU A 2 7.85 4.95 -10.83
CA LEU A 2 8.19 5.99 -9.85
C LEU A 2 7.30 7.24 -9.91
N ASP A 3 6.82 7.63 -11.09
CA ASP A 3 5.85 8.74 -11.21
C ASP A 3 4.53 8.44 -10.50
N MET A 4 4.07 7.18 -10.53
CA MET A 4 2.87 6.76 -9.83
C MET A 4 3.08 6.76 -8.31
N VAL A 5 4.24 6.29 -7.84
CA VAL A 5 4.62 6.37 -6.41
C VAL A 5 4.61 7.82 -5.95
N ARG A 6 5.28 8.72 -6.69
CA ARG A 6 5.29 10.16 -6.39
C ARG A 6 3.89 10.76 -6.40
N SER A 7 3.10 10.48 -7.43
CA SER A 7 1.73 10.97 -7.55
C SER A 7 0.87 10.51 -6.38
N MET A 8 0.95 9.23 -6.01
CA MET A 8 0.15 8.65 -4.94
C MET A 8 0.51 9.25 -3.57
N MET A 9 1.80 9.39 -3.28
CA MET A 9 2.25 10.05 -2.06
C MET A 9 1.88 11.53 -2.01
N SER A 10 2.01 12.26 -3.13
CA SER A 10 1.64 13.68 -3.18
C SER A 10 0.13 13.91 -3.09
N HIS A 11 -0.66 12.95 -3.60
CA HIS A 11 -2.12 13.05 -3.59
C HIS A 11 -2.69 12.75 -2.20
N ALA A 12 -2.10 11.79 -1.49
CA ALA A 12 -2.52 11.39 -0.14
C ALA A 12 -1.74 12.11 0.98
N ASP A 13 -0.83 13.02 0.63
CA ASP A 13 0.07 13.74 1.55
C ASP A 13 0.76 12.82 2.57
N LEU A 14 1.32 11.71 2.08
CA LEU A 14 1.90 10.67 2.94
C LEU A 14 3.32 11.03 3.41
N PRO A 15 3.69 10.71 4.66
CA PRO A 15 5.06 10.81 5.13
C PRO A 15 6.03 9.94 4.31
N ASN A 16 7.30 10.35 4.25
CA ASN A 16 8.35 9.59 3.54
C ASN A 16 8.54 8.15 4.06
N SER A 17 8.12 7.82 5.27
CA SER A 17 8.14 6.46 5.80
C SER A 17 7.26 5.48 4.99
N PHE A 18 6.24 5.98 4.28
CA PHE A 18 5.33 5.17 3.47
C PHE A 18 5.84 4.86 2.05
N TRP A 19 7.02 5.36 1.66
CA TRP A 19 7.56 5.20 0.30
C TRP A 19 7.63 3.74 -0.15
N GLY A 20 8.03 2.84 0.77
CA GLY A 20 8.09 1.40 0.50
C GLY A 20 6.72 0.78 0.25
N HIS A 21 5.71 1.18 1.04
CA HIS A 21 4.33 0.75 0.85
C HIS A 21 3.77 1.28 -0.47
N ALA A 22 4.03 2.55 -0.77
CA ALA A 22 3.59 3.16 -2.02
C ALA A 22 4.20 2.48 -3.26
N LEU A 23 5.48 2.09 -3.17
CA LEU A 23 6.15 1.32 -4.20
C LEU A 23 5.54 -0.08 -4.36
N LEU A 24 5.28 -0.79 -3.26
CA LEU A 24 4.68 -2.12 -3.28
C LEU A 24 3.29 -2.10 -3.93
N THR A 25 2.44 -1.15 -3.52
CA THR A 25 1.10 -0.97 -4.09
C THR A 25 1.17 -0.66 -5.59
N THR A 26 2.07 0.25 -5.99
CA THR A 26 2.29 0.55 -7.41
C THR A 26 2.71 -0.71 -8.19
N ALA A 27 3.69 -1.46 -7.70
CA ALA A 27 4.18 -2.67 -8.35
C ALA A 27 3.09 -3.73 -8.47
N TYR A 28 2.30 -3.90 -7.41
CA TYR A 28 1.17 -4.83 -7.38
C TYR A 28 0.13 -4.49 -8.46
N THR A 29 -0.31 -3.23 -8.53
CA THR A 29 -1.28 -2.78 -9.54
C THR A 29 -0.74 -2.98 -10.95
N PHE A 30 0.50 -2.56 -11.22
CA PHE A 30 1.12 -2.74 -12.54
C PHE A 30 1.23 -4.21 -12.95
N ASN A 31 1.48 -5.12 -12.01
CA ASN A 31 1.60 -6.54 -12.30
C ASN A 31 0.25 -7.22 -12.59
N ARG A 32 -0.86 -6.62 -12.17
CA ARG A 32 -2.22 -7.20 -12.28
C ARG A 32 -3.11 -6.54 -13.32
N VAL A 33 -2.67 -5.46 -13.95
CA VAL A 33 -3.45 -4.76 -14.97
C VAL A 33 -2.91 -5.11 -16.36
N PRO A 34 -3.75 -5.59 -17.29
CA PRO A 34 -3.32 -5.85 -18.66
C PRO A 34 -3.06 -4.53 -19.38
N SER A 35 -2.18 -4.57 -20.38
CA SER A 35 -1.86 -3.37 -21.16
C SER A 35 -2.69 -3.33 -22.44
N LYS A 36 -2.87 -2.14 -23.03
CA LYS A 36 -3.58 -2.00 -24.32
C LYS A 36 -3.00 -2.87 -25.45
N LYS A 37 -1.74 -3.28 -25.34
CA LYS A 37 -1.04 -4.09 -26.36
C LYS A 37 -1.00 -5.58 -26.03
N VAL A 38 -1.25 -5.95 -24.78
CA VAL A 38 -1.10 -7.33 -24.29
C VAL A 38 -2.25 -7.61 -23.33
N GLU A 39 -3.12 -8.54 -23.73
CA GLU A 39 -4.34 -8.90 -22.99
C GLU A 39 -4.06 -9.59 -21.66
N LYS A 40 -2.90 -10.23 -21.52
CA LYS A 40 -2.45 -10.85 -20.28
C LYS A 40 -1.70 -9.85 -19.41
N THR A 41 -1.88 -9.97 -18.11
CA THR A 41 -1.14 -9.21 -17.11
C THR A 41 0.31 -9.69 -17.03
N PRO A 42 1.27 -8.83 -16.62
CA PRO A 42 2.66 -9.24 -16.40
C PRO A 42 2.79 -10.42 -15.44
N TYR A 43 1.93 -10.49 -14.42
CA TYR A 43 1.93 -11.58 -13.46
C TYR A 43 1.53 -12.93 -14.09
N GLU A 44 0.52 -12.97 -14.96
CA GLU A 44 0.12 -14.19 -15.67
C GLU A 44 1.20 -14.68 -16.64
N ILE A 45 1.90 -13.74 -17.27
CA ILE A 45 3.02 -14.06 -18.17
C ILE A 45 4.17 -14.69 -17.36
N TRP A 46 4.52 -14.08 -16.22
CA TRP A 46 5.62 -14.57 -15.37
C TRP A 46 5.30 -15.90 -14.67
N SER A 47 4.10 -16.02 -14.11
CA SER A 47 3.68 -17.21 -13.38
C SER A 47 3.38 -18.41 -14.29
N GLY A 48 3.18 -18.18 -15.60
CA GLY A 48 2.77 -19.22 -16.55
C GLY A 48 1.36 -19.76 -16.32
N ILE A 49 0.65 -19.23 -15.32
CA ILE A 49 -0.72 -19.58 -15.00
C ILE A 49 -1.61 -18.60 -15.77
N SER A 50 -2.23 -19.10 -16.84
CA SER A 50 -3.25 -18.33 -17.57
C SER A 50 -4.54 -18.35 -16.76
N GLY A 51 -4.68 -17.43 -15.81
CA GLY A 51 -5.90 -17.21 -15.04
C GLY A 51 -7.04 -16.73 -15.93
N ARG A 52 -8.27 -17.14 -15.64
CA ARG A 52 -9.49 -16.71 -16.33
C ARG A 52 -9.55 -15.18 -16.38
N LYS A 53 -10.04 -14.64 -17.50
CA LYS A 53 -10.48 -13.24 -17.64
C LYS A 53 -11.30 -12.87 -16.41
N VAL A 54 -10.71 -12.10 -15.50
CA VAL A 54 -11.44 -11.53 -14.37
C VAL A 54 -12.23 -10.38 -14.96
N GLU A 55 -13.49 -10.62 -15.30
CA GLU A 55 -14.42 -9.54 -15.58
C GLU A 55 -14.48 -8.66 -14.33
N LEU A 56 -14.35 -7.34 -14.52
CA LEU A 56 -14.13 -6.35 -13.47
C LEU A 56 -15.26 -6.27 -12.41
N GLU A 57 -16.31 -7.07 -12.58
CA GLU A 57 -17.49 -7.15 -11.70
C GLU A 57 -17.27 -8.04 -10.46
N GLU A 58 -16.23 -8.88 -10.45
CA GLU A 58 -15.94 -9.81 -9.33
C GLU A 58 -14.75 -9.33 -8.48
N ILE A 59 -14.70 -8.05 -8.13
CA ILE A 59 -13.93 -7.58 -6.97
C ILE A 59 -14.89 -7.62 -5.78
N GLN A 60 -15.13 -8.81 -5.25
CA GLN A 60 -15.83 -8.94 -3.98
C GLN A 60 -14.86 -8.49 -2.88
N GLU A 61 -15.22 -7.40 -2.19
CA GLU A 61 -14.54 -6.86 -1.00
C GLU A 61 -14.16 -8.01 -0.06
N SER A 62 -12.89 -8.38 -0.08
CA SER A 62 -12.37 -9.43 0.78
C SER A 62 -11.62 -8.78 1.94
N GLN A 63 -12.32 -8.77 3.06
CA GLN A 63 -11.89 -8.53 4.44
C GLN A 63 -11.54 -7.09 4.83
N SER A 64 -12.50 -6.47 5.53
CA SER A 64 -12.31 -5.37 6.47
C SER A 64 -11.17 -5.70 7.46
N ILE A 65 -10.05 -5.00 7.35
CA ILE A 65 -9.05 -4.93 8.42
C ILE A 65 -9.49 -3.77 9.33
N ASP A 66 -10.42 -4.04 10.23
CA ASP A 66 -10.69 -3.15 11.36
C ASP A 66 -9.58 -3.38 12.39
N ALA A 67 -8.42 -2.75 12.18
CA ALA A 67 -7.44 -2.52 13.23
C ALA A 67 -7.35 -1.00 13.43
N PRO A 68 -7.81 -0.45 14.56
CA PRO A 68 -7.62 0.96 14.87
C PRO A 68 -6.13 1.24 15.04
N MET A 69 -5.62 2.21 14.29
CA MET A 69 -4.26 2.72 14.39
C MET A 69 -4.21 3.74 15.55
N GLU A 70 -4.02 3.26 16.77
CA GLU A 70 -3.68 4.04 17.97
C GLU A 70 -3.15 2.99 18.97
N GLU A 71 -1.88 2.97 19.39
CA GLU A 71 -1.26 3.96 20.27
C GLU A 71 0.27 3.65 20.30
N LEU A 72 1.09 4.52 19.70
CA LEU A 72 2.56 4.52 19.87
C LEU A 72 3.02 5.96 20.12
N GLU A 73 2.48 6.57 21.17
CA GLU A 73 2.97 7.83 21.72
C GLU A 73 2.99 7.78 23.25
N GLN A 74 3.81 6.91 23.83
CA GLN A 74 4.22 7.07 25.24
C GLN A 74 5.68 6.65 25.45
N GLU A 75 6.60 7.22 24.66
CA GLU A 75 7.99 7.40 25.11
C GLU A 75 8.49 8.73 24.58
N THR A 76 8.39 9.77 25.41
CA THR A 76 9.49 10.67 25.81
C THR A 76 8.90 11.90 26.51
N GLN A 77 8.84 11.88 27.83
CA GLN A 77 8.98 13.10 28.62
C GLN A 77 9.75 12.75 29.91
N VAL A 78 11.06 12.97 29.83
CA VAL A 78 11.97 13.11 30.98
C VAL A 78 11.98 14.59 31.37
N VAL A 79 12.18 14.90 32.66
CA VAL A 79 12.46 16.22 33.32
C VAL A 79 11.21 16.89 33.95
N VAL A 80 11.09 17.30 35.23
CA VAL A 80 11.95 17.38 36.45
C VAL A 80 11.08 17.74 37.71
N GLU A 81 11.56 17.38 38.92
CA GLU A 81 11.30 17.89 40.31
C GLU A 81 9.96 17.71 41.07
N GLU A 82 10.00 17.06 42.25
CA GLU A 82 9.93 17.74 43.56
C GLU A 82 10.53 16.88 44.71
N GLN A 83 11.21 17.52 45.67
CA GLN A 83 11.80 16.92 46.88
C GLN A 83 10.75 16.80 48.01
N PRO A 84 10.84 15.82 48.94
CA PRO A 84 9.93 15.76 50.08
C PRO A 84 10.38 16.69 51.22
N ALA A 85 9.39 17.29 51.90
CA ALA A 85 9.55 17.95 53.20
C ALA A 85 9.47 16.93 54.35
#